data_AF-A0A958H6Y8-F1
#
_entry.id   AF-A0A958H6Y8-F1
#
_cell.length_a   1.000
_cell.length_b   1.000
_cell.length_c   1.000
_cell.angle_alpha   90.00
_cell.angle_beta   90.00
_cell.angle_gamma   90.00
#
_symmetry.space_group_name_H-M   'P 1'
#
loop_
_entity.id
_entity.type
_entity.pdbx_description
1 polymer ?
#
loop_
_entity_poly.entity_id
_entity_poly.type
_entity_poly.pdbx_seq_one_letter_code
_entity_poly.pdbx_strand_id
1 'polypeptide(L)'
;MKAGLEAIARIGQVYANSSDAALFTDWAPGPYGEWSGDCKKLVNVAWYRATGVKLVSGNAKPTFDYYWARRSYKGGGNPAYGSLVGFNVYAPYGHIAVAVGGNRIATTRGVDNQRLTTAIQTTGSYSNYMGWVVP
;
A
#
# COMPACT_ATOMS: atom_id res chain seq x y z
N MET A 1 -14.27 2.71 -1.61
CA MET A 1 -13.94 1.50 -2.41
C MET A 1 -13.62 0.33 -1.46
N LYS A 2 -13.86 -0.93 -1.85
CA LYS A 2 -13.63 -2.12 -1.01
C LYS A 2 -12.16 -2.35 -0.64
N ALA A 3 -11.20 -1.75 -1.36
CA ALA A 3 -9.77 -1.88 -1.06
C ALA A 3 -9.41 -1.50 0.39
N GLY A 4 -10.10 -0.52 0.98
CA GLY A 4 -9.89 -0.17 2.40
C GLY A 4 -10.25 -1.31 3.35
N LEU A 5 -11.34 -2.04 3.09
CA LEU A 5 -11.77 -3.19 3.91
C LEU A 5 -10.77 -4.33 3.76
N GLU A 6 -10.33 -4.58 2.53
CA GLU A 6 -9.33 -5.60 2.25
C GLU A 6 -8.01 -5.30 2.94
N ALA A 7 -7.57 -4.05 2.96
CA ALA A 7 -6.36 -3.67 3.69
C ALA A 7 -6.51 -3.86 5.22
N ILE A 8 -7.69 -3.51 5.77
CA ILE A 8 -8.00 -3.72 7.21
C ILE A 8 -7.95 -5.21 7.58
N ALA A 9 -8.43 -6.10 6.72
CA ALA A 9 -8.44 -7.54 6.97
C ALA A 9 -7.04 -8.17 7.14
N ARG A 10 -5.97 -7.44 6.79
CA ARG A 10 -4.58 -7.88 6.98
C ARG A 10 -3.88 -7.22 8.15
N ILE A 11 -4.50 -6.30 8.88
CA ILE A 11 -3.87 -5.60 10.01
C ILE A 11 -3.46 -6.60 11.11
N GLY A 12 -2.27 -6.42 11.68
CA GLY A 12 -1.73 -7.31 12.71
C GLY A 12 -1.02 -8.54 12.15
N GLN A 13 -1.01 -8.75 10.84
CA GLN A 13 -0.28 -9.86 10.22
C GLN A 13 1.19 -9.49 10.01
N VAL A 14 2.10 -10.44 10.27
CA VAL A 14 3.53 -10.35 9.91
C VAL A 14 3.77 -10.85 8.48
N TYR A 15 3.05 -11.90 8.09
CA TYR A 15 3.15 -12.56 6.81
C TYR A 15 1.80 -12.60 6.10
N ALA A 16 1.82 -12.56 4.78
CA ALA A 16 0.69 -12.87 3.94
C ALA A 16 0.27 -14.34 4.15
N ASN A 17 -1.04 -14.60 4.18
CA ASN A 17 -1.53 -15.98 4.10
C ASN A 17 -1.27 -16.56 2.70
N SER A 18 -1.44 -17.88 2.55
CA SER A 18 -1.18 -18.59 1.28
C SER A 18 -1.95 -18.02 0.08
N SER A 19 -3.20 -17.59 0.29
CA SER A 19 -4.03 -17.04 -0.77
C SER A 19 -3.52 -15.68 -1.25
N ASP A 20 -3.08 -14.81 -0.34
CA ASP A 20 -2.52 -13.50 -0.69
C ASP A 20 -1.10 -13.64 -1.26
N ALA A 21 -0.30 -14.54 -0.71
CA ALA A 21 1.05 -14.83 -1.20
C ALA A 21 1.03 -15.33 -2.65
N ALA A 22 0.02 -16.11 -3.04
CA ALA A 22 -0.16 -16.57 -4.43
C ALA A 22 -0.31 -15.43 -5.45
N LEU A 23 -0.59 -14.19 -5.01
CA LEU A 23 -0.64 -13.02 -5.89
C LEU A 23 0.74 -12.43 -6.20
N PHE A 24 1.76 -12.81 -5.44
CA PHE A 24 3.13 -12.32 -5.59
C PHE A 24 3.82 -13.08 -6.73
N THR A 25 4.10 -12.36 -7.81
CA THR A 25 4.73 -12.91 -9.03
C THR A 25 6.17 -12.42 -9.19
N ASP A 26 6.65 -11.60 -8.26
CA ASP A 26 7.97 -10.97 -8.28
C ASP A 26 8.86 -11.44 -7.13
N TRP A 27 10.17 -11.33 -7.35
CA TRP A 27 11.18 -11.46 -6.30
C TRP A 27 10.99 -10.32 -5.29
N ALA A 28 11.12 -10.64 -4.00
CA ALA A 28 11.22 -9.63 -2.96
C ALA A 28 12.47 -9.84 -2.11
N PRO A 29 13.09 -8.76 -1.64
CA PRO A 29 14.05 -8.85 -0.57
C PRO A 29 13.33 -9.29 0.72
N GLY A 30 13.90 -10.28 1.42
CA GLY A 30 13.32 -10.83 2.65
C GLY A 30 12.57 -12.16 2.47
N PRO A 31 12.03 -12.74 3.56
CA PRO A 31 11.34 -14.02 3.53
C PRO A 31 10.05 -13.92 2.72
N TYR A 32 9.74 -14.97 1.96
CA TYR A 32 8.56 -15.00 1.10
C TYR A 32 7.27 -14.71 1.90
N GLY A 33 6.53 -13.70 1.44
CA GLY A 33 5.28 -13.30 2.05
C GLY A 33 5.40 -12.38 3.26
N GLU A 34 6.59 -11.97 3.68
CA GLU A 34 6.74 -10.95 4.73
C GLU A 34 6.09 -9.63 4.31
N TRP A 35 5.40 -8.97 5.22
CA TRP A 35 4.82 -7.65 4.97
C TRP A 35 5.81 -6.50 5.17
N SER A 36 6.77 -6.65 6.08
CA SER A 36 7.80 -5.62 6.33
C SER A 36 8.58 -5.31 5.06
N GLY A 37 8.88 -4.03 4.81
CA GLY A 37 9.53 -3.58 3.57
C GLY A 37 8.65 -3.60 2.31
N ASP A 38 7.61 -4.43 2.28
CA ASP A 38 6.82 -4.75 1.07
C ASP A 38 5.51 -3.94 0.97
N CYS A 39 5.58 -2.61 1.11
CA CYS A 39 4.39 -1.73 1.14
C CYS A 39 3.47 -1.87 -0.08
N LYS A 40 4.05 -2.03 -1.26
CA LYS A 40 3.30 -2.20 -2.51
C LYS A 40 2.51 -3.50 -2.52
N LYS A 41 3.03 -4.59 -1.95
CA LYS A 41 2.33 -5.89 -1.97
C LYS A 41 1.04 -5.84 -1.17
N LEU A 42 1.05 -5.21 0.00
CA LEU A 42 -0.16 -5.02 0.79
C LEU A 42 -1.23 -4.27 -0.01
N VAL A 43 -0.84 -3.16 -0.65
CA VAL A 43 -1.75 -2.36 -1.47
C VAL A 43 -2.25 -3.15 -2.69
N ASN A 44 -1.37 -3.89 -3.37
CA ASN A 44 -1.74 -4.70 -4.53
C ASN A 44 -2.72 -5.81 -4.17
N VAL A 45 -2.52 -6.49 -3.04
CA VAL A 45 -3.46 -7.47 -2.50
C VAL A 45 -4.80 -6.82 -2.21
N ALA A 46 -4.82 -5.71 -1.47
CA ALA A 46 -6.05 -5.01 -1.14
C ALA A 46 -6.83 -4.57 -2.39
N TRP A 47 -6.12 -4.06 -3.40
CA TRP A 47 -6.71 -3.63 -4.66
C TRP A 47 -7.24 -4.79 -5.50
N TYR A 48 -6.44 -5.85 -5.65
CA TYR A 48 -6.81 -7.05 -6.40
C TYR A 48 -8.02 -7.74 -5.78
N ARG A 49 -8.07 -7.89 -4.46
CA ARG A 49 -9.23 -8.47 -3.75
C ARG A 49 -10.49 -7.62 -3.91
N ALA A 50 -10.34 -6.30 -4.02
CA ALA A 50 -11.45 -5.39 -4.18
C ALA A 50 -11.99 -5.30 -5.63
N THR A 51 -11.15 -5.52 -6.64
CA THR A 51 -11.46 -5.18 -8.05
C THR A 51 -11.18 -6.28 -9.07
N GLY A 52 -10.41 -7.31 -8.71
CA GLY A 52 -9.90 -8.32 -9.63
C GLY A 52 -8.69 -7.88 -10.48
N VAL A 53 -8.22 -6.64 -10.32
CA VAL A 53 -7.13 -6.06 -11.12
C VAL A 53 -5.90 -5.81 -10.25
N LYS A 54 -4.70 -6.12 -10.75
CA LYS A 54 -3.44 -5.78 -10.07
C LYS A 54 -3.02 -4.34 -10.38
N LEU A 55 -2.31 -3.70 -9.45
CA LEU A 55 -1.65 -2.43 -9.74
C LEU A 55 -0.54 -2.63 -10.78
N VAL A 56 -0.15 -1.55 -11.47
CA VAL A 56 0.98 -1.56 -12.40
C VAL A 56 2.28 -2.06 -11.73
N SER A 57 3.16 -2.66 -12.53
CA SER A 57 4.46 -3.14 -12.07
C SER A 57 5.41 -2.00 -11.67
N GLY A 58 6.48 -2.32 -10.94
CA GLY A 58 7.47 -1.35 -10.44
C GLY A 58 7.35 -1.05 -8.95
N ASN A 59 8.13 -0.08 -8.47
CA ASN A 59 8.19 0.31 -7.05
C ASN A 59 6.99 1.17 -6.63
N ALA A 60 6.86 1.43 -5.32
CA ALA A 60 5.76 2.18 -4.73
C ALA A 60 5.56 3.57 -5.36
N LYS A 61 6.62 4.40 -5.43
CA LYS A 61 6.54 5.74 -6.01
C LYS A 61 6.19 5.74 -7.50
N PRO A 62 6.89 5.00 -8.39
CA PRO A 62 6.49 4.91 -9.80
C PRO A 62 5.04 4.44 -9.99
N THR A 63 4.57 3.51 -9.16
CA THR A 63 3.16 3.06 -9.17
C THR A 63 2.23 4.21 -8.82
N PHE A 64 2.51 4.97 -7.75
CA PHE A 64 1.71 6.13 -7.38
C PHE A 64 1.70 7.20 -8.47
N ASP A 65 2.89 7.57 -8.98
CA ASP A 65 3.05 8.58 -10.04
C ASP A 65 2.24 8.20 -11.29
N TYR A 66 2.21 6.91 -11.66
CA TYR A 66 1.43 6.39 -12.78
C TYR A 66 -0.07 6.72 -12.66
N TYR A 67 -0.67 6.43 -11.50
CA TYR A 67 -2.09 6.68 -11.25
C TYR A 67 -2.37 8.17 -11.02
N TRP A 68 -1.49 8.86 -10.30
CA TRP A 68 -1.59 10.29 -10.07
C TRP A 68 -1.65 11.08 -11.38
N ALA A 69 -0.86 10.71 -12.39
CA ALA A 69 -0.85 11.36 -13.69
C ALA A 69 -2.12 11.10 -14.52
N ARG A 70 -2.83 9.99 -14.30
CA ARG A 70 -3.90 9.49 -15.19
C ARG A 70 -5.31 9.60 -14.64
N ARG A 71 -5.48 9.75 -13.33
CA ARG A 71 -6.80 9.72 -12.68
C ARG A 71 -7.27 11.13 -12.35
N SER A 72 -8.53 11.39 -12.68
CA SER A 72 -9.22 12.64 -12.37
C SER A 72 -9.58 12.78 -10.88
N TYR A 73 -9.80 11.66 -10.19
CA TYR A 73 -10.18 11.67 -8.76
C TYR A 73 -8.96 11.45 -7.85
N LYS A 74 -8.40 12.57 -7.38
CA LYS A 74 -7.20 12.67 -6.53
C LYS A 74 -7.25 13.93 -5.66
N GLY A 75 -6.42 13.99 -4.61
CA GLY A 75 -6.33 15.17 -3.74
C GLY A 75 -5.12 15.16 -2.78
N GLY A 76 -4.85 16.30 -2.14
CA GLY A 76 -3.75 16.47 -1.17
C GLY A 76 -4.20 16.49 0.31
N GLY A 77 -5.50 16.47 0.58
CA GLY A 77 -6.06 16.46 1.94
C GLY A 77 -6.34 15.04 2.47
N ASN A 78 -7.33 14.91 3.34
CA ASN A 78 -7.74 13.60 3.85
C ASN A 78 -8.14 12.66 2.70
N PRO A 79 -7.59 11.44 2.64
CA PRO A 79 -7.87 10.52 1.57
C PRO A 79 -9.27 9.91 1.61
N ALA A 80 -9.84 9.70 0.43
CA ALA A 80 -11.08 8.96 0.27
C ALA A 80 -10.89 7.47 0.63
N TYR A 81 -11.88 6.85 1.28
CA TYR A 81 -11.76 5.46 1.74
C TYR A 81 -11.45 4.47 0.58
N GLY A 82 -10.35 3.73 0.74
CA GLY A 82 -9.83 2.78 -0.24
C GLY A 82 -8.97 3.39 -1.35
N SER A 83 -8.65 4.69 -1.29
CA SER A 83 -7.71 5.32 -2.23
C SER A 83 -6.28 4.84 -2.00
N LEU A 84 -5.48 4.87 -3.06
CA LEU A 84 -4.03 4.75 -2.98
C LEU A 84 -3.45 6.06 -2.41
N VAL A 85 -2.62 5.94 -1.39
CA VAL A 85 -1.99 7.05 -0.68
C VAL A 85 -0.49 6.98 -0.92
N GLY A 86 0.14 8.08 -1.33
CA GLY A 86 1.55 8.12 -1.72
C GLY A 86 2.42 8.96 -0.80
N PHE A 87 3.66 8.53 -0.63
CA PHE A 87 4.68 9.23 0.16
C PHE A 87 6.03 9.20 -0.57
N ASN A 88 6.70 10.36 -0.62
CA ASN A 88 8.02 10.48 -1.23
C ASN A 88 9.12 10.28 -0.18
N VAL A 89 9.23 9.04 0.28
CA VAL A 89 10.21 8.58 1.28
C VAL A 89 11.00 7.40 0.73
N TYR A 90 12.10 7.01 1.40
CA TYR A 90 12.93 5.86 1.02
C TYR A 90 13.35 5.91 -0.46
N ALA A 91 13.89 7.05 -0.90
CA ALA A 91 14.28 7.23 -2.29
C ALA A 91 15.26 6.13 -2.75
N PRO A 92 15.10 5.58 -3.97
CA PRO A 92 14.13 5.97 -5.02
C PRO A 92 12.77 5.24 -4.95
N TYR A 93 12.50 4.45 -3.92
CA TYR A 93 11.41 3.47 -3.91
C TYR A 93 10.04 4.07 -3.60
N GLY A 94 9.96 5.03 -2.68
CA GLY A 94 8.69 5.57 -2.18
C GLY A 94 8.04 4.69 -1.13
N HIS A 95 6.87 5.14 -0.66
CA HIS A 95 5.96 4.32 0.13
C HIS A 95 4.53 4.54 -0.33
N ILE A 96 3.72 3.49 -0.35
CA ILE A 96 2.29 3.58 -0.63
C ILE A 96 1.48 2.82 0.42
N ALA A 97 0.25 3.28 0.63
CA ALA A 97 -0.69 2.70 1.58
C ALA A 97 -2.13 2.78 1.06
N VAL A 98 -3.06 2.11 1.76
CA VAL A 98 -4.49 2.19 1.46
C VAL A 98 -5.18 3.06 2.48
N ALA A 99 -5.99 4.02 2.04
CA ALA A 99 -6.77 4.86 2.94
C ALA A 99 -7.88 4.06 3.63
N VAL A 100 -8.01 4.22 4.95
CA VAL A 100 -9.03 3.54 5.78
C VAL A 100 -9.91 4.53 6.55
N GLY A 101 -10.02 5.76 6.04
CA GLY A 101 -10.95 6.79 6.48
C GLY A 101 -10.29 7.87 7.36
N GLY A 102 -10.71 9.12 7.15
CA GLY A 102 -10.08 10.29 7.75
C GLY A 102 -8.63 10.43 7.29
N ASN A 103 -7.72 10.73 8.21
CA ASN A 103 -6.28 10.76 7.95
C ASN A 103 -5.59 9.40 8.15
N ARG A 104 -6.34 8.29 8.22
CA ARG A 104 -5.80 6.96 8.54
C ARG A 104 -5.50 6.12 7.30
N ILE A 105 -4.43 5.36 7.39
CA ILE A 105 -3.94 4.45 6.34
C ILE A 105 -3.66 3.07 6.92
N ALA A 106 -3.98 2.02 6.17
CA ALA A 106 -3.49 0.67 6.39
C ALA A 106 -2.18 0.48 5.61
N THR A 107 -1.13 0.05 6.30
CA THR A 107 0.23 0.08 5.77
C THR A 107 1.13 -1.01 6.34
N THR A 108 2.25 -1.26 5.67
CA THR A 108 3.37 -2.06 6.19
C THR A 108 4.36 -1.16 6.91
N ARG A 109 5.24 -1.75 7.72
CA ARG A 109 6.23 -1.01 8.51
C ARG A 109 7.61 -1.60 8.33
N GLY A 110 8.61 -0.79 8.63
CA GLY A 110 10.00 -1.25 8.64
C GLY A 110 10.53 -1.61 7.26
N VAL A 111 11.64 -2.32 7.28
CA VAL A 111 12.31 -2.89 6.10
C VAL A 111 12.34 -4.42 6.22
N ASP A 112 12.84 -5.07 5.18
CA ASP A 112 12.90 -6.53 5.08
C ASP A 112 13.57 -7.18 6.30
N ASN A 113 13.13 -8.38 6.66
CA ASN A 113 13.54 -9.19 7.83
C ASN A 113 13.19 -8.64 9.22
N GLN A 114 12.52 -7.48 9.32
CA GLN A 114 12.15 -6.93 10.63
C GLN A 114 10.90 -7.56 11.24
N ARG A 115 10.11 -8.33 10.47
CA ARG A 115 8.93 -9.06 10.92
C ARG A 115 7.92 -8.21 11.69
N LEU A 116 7.82 -6.93 11.32
CA LEU A 116 6.82 -6.02 11.86
C LEU A 116 5.46 -6.31 11.25
N THR A 117 4.42 -6.23 12.08
CA THR A 117 3.04 -6.38 11.61
C THR A 117 2.60 -5.18 10.77
N THR A 118 1.73 -5.44 9.80
CA THR A 118 0.89 -4.40 9.19
C THR A 118 0.11 -3.64 10.26
N ALA A 119 -0.10 -2.34 10.05
CA ALA A 119 -0.69 -1.47 11.05
C ALA A 119 -1.57 -0.39 10.41
N ILE A 120 -2.49 0.13 11.23
CA ILE A 120 -3.14 1.40 10.92
C ILE A 120 -2.23 2.50 11.44
N GLN A 121 -1.89 3.43 10.56
CA GLN A 121 -1.14 4.64 10.85
C GLN A 121 -1.91 5.86 10.34
N THR A 122 -1.32 7.04 10.50
CA THR A 122 -1.87 8.27 9.93
C THR A 122 -1.04 8.70 8.71
N THR A 123 -1.61 9.55 7.87
CA THR A 123 -0.85 10.21 6.78
C THR A 123 0.30 11.07 7.30
N GLY A 124 0.32 11.44 8.59
CA GLY A 124 1.45 12.11 9.23
C GLY A 124 2.54 11.17 9.76
N SER A 125 2.34 9.86 9.72
CA SER A 125 3.33 8.88 10.22
C SER A 125 4.54 8.72 9.30
N TYR A 126 4.44 9.19 8.05
CA TYR A 126 5.53 9.27 7.10
C TYR A 126 5.71 10.72 6.67
N SER A 127 6.95 11.17 6.50
CA SER A 127 7.24 12.47 5.92
C SER A 127 6.85 12.51 4.43
N ASN A 128 6.81 13.71 3.84
CA ASN A 128 6.61 13.92 2.40
C ASN A 128 5.35 13.26 1.83
N TYR A 129 4.21 13.52 2.46
CA TYR A 129 2.91 13.11 1.94
C TYR A 129 2.67 13.71 0.54
N MET A 130 2.39 12.85 -0.44
CA MET A 130 2.18 13.25 -1.85
C MET A 130 0.71 13.46 -2.20
N GLY A 131 -0.21 13.05 -1.33
CA GLY A 131 -1.64 13.03 -1.62
C GLY A 131 -2.18 11.62 -1.84
N TRP A 132 -3.35 11.55 -2.46
CA TRP A 132 -4.07 10.32 -2.72
C TRP A 132 -4.71 10.34 -4.10
N VAL A 133 -4.94 9.16 -4.64
CA VAL A 133 -5.61 8.93 -5.92
C VAL A 133 -6.50 7.69 -5.80
N VAL A 134 -7.60 7.64 -6.55
CA VAL A 134 -8.35 6.38 -6.73
C VAL A 134 -7.84 5.70 -8.00
N PRO A 135 -7.09 4.59 -7.88
CA PRO A 135 -6.53 3.87 -9.02
C PRO A 135 -7.54 3.34 -10.02
#